data_AF-A0A6V7JTZ7-F1
#
_entry.id   AF-A0A6V7JTZ7-F1
#
_cell.length_a   1.000
_cell.length_b   1.000
_cell.length_c   1.000
_cell.angle_alpha   90.00
_cell.angle_beta   90.00
_cell.angle_gamma   90.00
#
_symmetry.space_group_name_H-M   'P 1'
#
loop_
_entity.id
_entity.type
_entity.pdbx_description
1 polymer ?
#
loop_
_entity_poly.entity_id
_entity_poly.type
_entity_poly.pdbx_seq_one_letter_code
_entity_poly.pdbx_strand_id
1 'polypeptide(L)'
;WVRITGWLFSLGTMGAVVYGLYPDNLTVATSSVYAAFSHTAWAVAVAFMVVECCTGSATIVNTLLSLKIIYPLSRLTYCAYLVHPVIMMITSTNMSGPLHIEHGLV
;
A
#
# COMPACT_ATOMS: atom_id res chain seq x y z
N TRP A 1 10.54 24.68 0.12
CA TRP A 1 9.19 24.46 0.68
C TRP A 1 8.44 23.37 -0.06
N VAL A 2 8.12 23.53 -1.35
CA VAL A 2 7.35 22.55 -2.16
C VAL A 2 7.91 21.10 -2.10
N ARG A 3 9.23 20.96 -2.06
CA ARG A 3 9.92 19.65 -1.99
C ARG A 3 9.67 18.91 -0.67
N ILE A 4 9.77 19.61 0.47
CA ILE A 4 9.55 19.00 1.78
C ILE A 4 8.06 18.74 1.99
N THR A 5 7.20 19.62 1.46
CA THR A 5 5.74 19.43 1.54
C THR A 5 5.30 18.21 0.73
N GLY A 6 5.93 17.89 -0.40
CA GLY A 6 5.63 16.65 -1.16
C GLY A 6 5.96 15.37 -0.38
N TRP A 7 7.10 15.35 0.31
CA TRP A 7 7.49 14.24 1.18
C TRP A 7 6.60 14.09 2.40
N LEU A 8 6.32 15.19 3.10
CA LEU A 8 5.42 15.19 4.26
C LEU A 8 3.98 14.86 3.87
N PHE A 9 3.53 15.32 2.70
CA PHE A 9 2.22 14.97 2.18
C PHE A 9 2.14 13.47 1.87
N SER A 10 3.12 12.91 1.16
CA SER A 10 3.14 11.47 0.86
C SER A 10 3.23 10.60 2.11
N LEU A 11 4.14 10.92 3.04
CA LEU A 11 4.27 10.17 4.31
C LEU A 11 3.02 10.35 5.19
N GLY A 12 2.45 11.55 5.22
CA GLY A 12 1.21 11.86 5.91
C GLY A 12 0.03 11.07 5.35
N THR A 13 -0.11 10.99 4.02
CA THR A 13 -1.17 10.18 3.39
C THR A 13 -1.00 8.68 3.62
N MET A 14 0.23 8.14 3.52
CA MET A 14 0.49 6.72 3.81
C MET A 14 0.24 6.39 5.28
N GLY A 15 0.66 7.27 6.19
CA GLY A 15 0.37 7.14 7.62
C GLY A 15 -1.12 7.26 7.91
N ALA A 16 -1.83 8.22 7.29
CA ALA A 16 -3.27 8.40 7.47
C ALA A 16 -4.07 7.21 6.94
N VAL A 17 -3.61 6.54 5.88
CA VAL A 17 -4.22 5.27 5.45
C VAL A 17 -3.98 4.22 6.54
N VAL A 18 -2.74 3.93 6.92
CA VAL A 18 -2.42 2.86 7.89
C VAL A 18 -3.06 3.08 9.27
N TYR A 19 -3.08 4.30 9.77
CA TYR A 19 -3.62 4.66 11.09
C TYR A 19 -5.05 5.18 11.05
N GLY A 20 -5.67 5.32 9.87
CA GLY A 20 -7.02 5.86 9.71
C GLY A 20 -8.12 5.02 10.37
N LEU A 21 -7.80 3.79 10.76
CA LEU A 21 -8.71 2.85 11.42
C LEU A 21 -8.48 2.70 12.94
N TYR A 22 -7.62 3.53 13.54
CA TYR A 22 -7.43 3.62 14.99
C TYR A 22 -8.33 4.77 15.49
N PRO A 23 -9.53 4.57 16.09
CA PRO A 23 -9.90 3.59 17.12
C PRO A 23 -11.23 2.81 16.89
N ASP A 24 -11.50 1.79 17.71
CA ASP A 24 -12.60 0.78 17.72
C ASP A 24 -14.08 1.25 17.59
N ASN A 25 -14.37 2.54 17.36
CA ASN A 25 -15.74 3.09 17.31
C ASN A 25 -16.06 3.69 15.94
N LEU A 26 -16.00 2.87 14.88
CA LEU A 26 -16.22 3.34 13.52
C LEU A 26 -17.59 2.92 13.00
N THR A 27 -18.41 3.92 12.69
CA THR A 27 -19.66 3.78 11.95
C THR A 27 -19.42 3.10 10.60
N VAL A 28 -20.35 2.23 10.17
CA VAL A 28 -20.29 1.49 8.89
C VAL A 28 -19.94 2.38 7.69
N ALA A 29 -20.40 3.64 7.71
CA ALA A 29 -20.10 4.64 6.70
C ALA A 29 -18.60 4.99 6.60
N THR A 30 -17.89 5.05 7.73
CA THR A 30 -16.45 5.38 7.74
C THR A 30 -15.62 4.23 7.21
N SER A 31 -15.99 2.99 7.55
CA SER A 31 -15.29 1.79 7.07
C SER A 31 -15.46 1.59 5.56
N SER A 32 -16.64 1.87 5.00
CA SER A 32 -16.87 1.73 3.55
C SER A 32 -16.16 2.82 2.75
N VAL A 33 -16.17 4.06 3.23
CA VAL A 33 -15.43 5.17 2.62
C VAL A 33 -13.92 4.90 2.70
N TYR A 34 -13.43 4.42 3.85
CA TYR A 34 -12.03 4.04 3.99
C TYR A 34 -11.64 2.90 3.03
N ALA A 35 -12.47 1.86 2.90
CA ALA A 35 -12.23 0.77 1.96
C ALA A 35 -12.14 1.25 0.50
N ALA A 36 -12.98 2.21 0.09
CA ALA A 36 -12.97 2.76 -1.26
C ALA A 36 -11.79 3.72 -1.53
N PHE A 37 -11.43 4.55 -0.55
CA PHE A 37 -10.43 5.61 -0.73
C PHE A 37 -9.00 5.23 -0.34
N SER A 38 -8.81 4.19 0.49
CA SER A 38 -7.47 3.77 0.95
C SER A 38 -6.53 3.41 -0.21
N HIS A 39 -7.02 2.62 -1.17
CA HIS A 39 -6.21 2.17 -2.30
C HIS A 39 -5.88 3.32 -3.28
N THR A 40 -6.84 4.24 -3.51
CA THR A 40 -6.62 5.41 -4.37
C THR A 40 -5.69 6.42 -3.72
N ALA A 41 -5.85 6.69 -2.42
CA ALA A 41 -4.96 7.56 -1.65
C ALA A 41 -3.52 7.02 -1.63
N TRP A 42 -3.35 5.70 -1.46
CA TRP A 42 -2.04 5.06 -1.53
C TRP A 42 -1.40 5.21 -2.92
N ALA A 43 -2.16 4.97 -3.99
CA ALA A 43 -1.66 5.10 -5.36
C ALA A 43 -1.24 6.54 -5.69
N VAL A 44 -2.03 7.54 -5.26
CA VAL A 44 -1.71 8.96 -5.45
C VAL A 44 -0.44 9.35 -4.68
N ALA A 45 -0.29 8.89 -3.44
CA ALA A 45 0.91 9.14 -2.64
C ALA A 45 2.18 8.60 -3.34
N VAL A 46 2.14 7.36 -3.82
CA VAL A 46 3.25 6.73 -4.55
C VAL A 46 3.53 7.44 -5.88
N ALA A 47 2.49 7.83 -6.64
CA ALA A 47 2.67 8.57 -7.89
C ALA A 47 3.39 9.92 -7.65
N PHE A 48 3.01 10.64 -6.59
CA PHE A 48 3.67 11.88 -6.20
C PHE A 48 5.14 11.65 -5.79
N MET A 49 5.44 10.57 -5.06
CA MET A 49 6.82 10.17 -4.77
C MET A 49 7.65 9.96 -6.05
N VAL A 50 7.10 9.27 -7.05
CA VAL A 50 7.79 9.02 -8.32
C VAL A 50 8.07 10.32 -9.07
N VAL A 51 7.10 11.25 -9.12
CA VAL A 51 7.29 12.58 -9.76
C VAL A 51 8.43 13.36 -9.10
N GLU A 52 8.50 13.35 -7.77
CA GLU A 52 9.58 14.00 -7.02
C GLU A 52 10.95 13.35 -7.30
N CYS A 53 10.98 12.03 -7.48
CA CYS A 53 12.19 11.29 -7.86
C CYS A 53 12.66 11.65 -9.29
N CYS A 54 11.73 11.77 -10.24
CA CYS A 54 12.04 12.13 -11.62
C CYS A 54 12.50 13.59 -11.78
N THR A 55 12.04 14.50 -10.91
CA THR A 55 12.35 15.95 -10.96
C THR A 55 13.78 16.28 -10.47
N GLY A 56 14.68 15.28 -10.43
CA GLY A 56 16.11 15.45 -10.15
C GLY A 56 16.43 15.99 -8.74
N SER A 57 15.42 16.05 -7.88
CA SER A 57 15.48 16.77 -6.61
C SER A 57 15.82 15.89 -5.41
N ALA A 58 15.82 14.58 -5.62
CA ALA A 58 15.98 13.57 -4.58
C ALA A 58 17.40 12.95 -4.62
N THR A 59 18.43 13.75 -4.32
CA THR A 59 19.82 13.26 -4.22
C THR A 59 19.93 12.07 -3.24
N ILE A 60 19.19 12.13 -2.12
CA ILE A 60 19.13 11.06 -1.11
C ILE A 60 18.53 9.77 -1.68
N VAL A 61 17.45 9.87 -2.45
CA VAL A 61 16.79 8.70 -3.05
C VAL A 61 17.64 8.11 -4.18
N ASN A 62 18.31 8.95 -4.96
CA ASN A 62 19.22 8.50 -6.00
C ASN A 62 20.43 7.75 -5.41
N THR A 63 20.97 8.22 -4.28
CA THR A 63 22.00 7.49 -3.52
C THR A 63 21.46 6.17 -2.94
N LEU A 64 20.23 6.16 -2.42
CA LEU A 64 19.58 4.92 -1.95
C LEU A 64 19.39 3.92 -3.10
N LEU A 65 18.84 4.34 -4.24
CA LEU A 65 18.64 3.50 -5.43
C LEU A 65 19.95 3.00 -6.04
N SER A 66 21.02 3.78 -5.93
CA SER A 66 22.36 3.36 -6.35
C SER A 66 23.05 2.42 -5.35
N LEU A 67 22.45 2.11 -4.19
CA LEU A 67 22.99 1.10 -3.29
C LEU A 67 22.91 -0.29 -3.95
N LYS A 68 24.05 -0.97 -3.97
CA LYS A 68 24.21 -2.34 -4.48
C LYS A 68 23.26 -3.36 -3.82
N ILE A 69 22.70 -3.02 -2.65
CA ILE A 69 21.72 -3.80 -1.89
C ILE A 69 20.33 -3.82 -2.57
N ILE A 70 19.96 -2.81 -3.36
CA ILE A 70 18.64 -2.78 -4.00
C ILE A 70 18.58 -3.72 -5.22
N TYR A 71 19.72 -4.05 -5.81
CA TYR A 71 19.80 -4.98 -6.93
C TYR A 71 19.24 -6.39 -6.59
N PRO A 72 19.65 -7.08 -5.51
CA PRO A 72 19.02 -8.33 -5.10
C PRO A 72 17.59 -8.14 -4.57
N LEU A 73 17.27 -7.00 -3.94
CA LEU A 73 15.92 -6.72 -3.41
C LEU A 73 14.87 -6.62 -4.53
N SER A 74 15.25 -6.03 -5.67
CA SER A 74 14.43 -5.99 -6.88
C SER A 74 14.11 -7.39 -7.40
N ARG A 75 15.09 -8.31 -7.37
CA ARG A 75 14.86 -9.71 -7.75
C ARG A 75 13.95 -10.44 -6.77
N LEU A 76 14.12 -10.21 -5.47
CA LEU A 76 13.29 -10.83 -4.44
C LEU A 76 11.82 -10.36 -4.54
N THR A 77 11.61 -9.06 -4.70
CA THR A 77 10.27 -8.48 -4.88
C THR A 77 9.63 -8.95 -6.17
N TYR A 78 10.39 -9.11 -7.26
CA TYR A 78 9.90 -9.70 -8.50
C TYR A 78 9.47 -11.17 -8.32
N CYS A 79 10.29 -11.99 -7.66
CA CYS A 79 9.92 -13.37 -7.35
C CYS A 79 8.65 -13.43 -6.48
N ALA A 80 8.56 -12.58 -5.45
CA ALA A 80 7.38 -12.50 -4.58
C ALA A 80 6.13 -12.06 -5.37
N TYR A 81 6.26 -11.08 -6.27
CA TYR A 81 5.18 -10.59 -7.13
C TYR A 81 4.64 -11.69 -8.03
N LEU A 82 5.51 -12.51 -8.63
CA LEU A 82 5.09 -13.65 -9.47
C LEU A 82 4.39 -14.76 -8.67
N VAL A 83 4.85 -15.01 -7.45
CA VAL A 83 4.30 -16.08 -6.59
C VAL A 83 2.96 -15.65 -5.95
N HIS A 84 2.77 -14.36 -5.68
CA HIS A 84 1.57 -13.83 -5.03
C HIS A 84 0.22 -14.25 -5.68
N PRO A 85 -0.01 -14.06 -7.00
CA PRO A 85 -1.27 -14.50 -7.63
C PRO A 85 -1.43 -16.03 -7.65
N VAL A 86 -0.33 -16.78 -7.74
CA VAL A 86 -0.34 -18.25 -7.69
C VAL A 86 -0.84 -18.73 -6.32
N ILE A 87 -0.34 -18.14 -5.24
CA ILE A 87 -0.79 -18.47 -3.89
C ILE A 87 -2.27 -18.11 -3.71
N MET A 88 -2.72 -16.92 -4.15
CA MET A 88 -4.12 -16.53 -4.06
C MET A 88 -5.06 -17.48 -4.82
N MET A 89 -4.64 -17.94 -6.00
CA MET A 89 -5.43 -18.90 -6.77
C MET A 89 -5.51 -20.25 -6.06
N ILE A 90 -4.38 -20.74 -5.51
CA ILE A 90 -4.35 -21.99 -4.74
C ILE A 90 -5.22 -21.87 -3.49
N THR A 91 -5.12 -20.79 -2.72
CA THR A 91 -5.94 -20.62 -1.51
C THR A 91 -7.42 -20.49 -1.84
N SER A 92 -7.79 -19.76 -2.90
CA SER A 92 -9.19 -19.65 -3.35
C SER A 92 -9.79 -20.97 -3.81
N THR A 93 -9.01 -21.84 -4.46
CA THR A 93 -9.47 -23.15 -4.94
C THR A 93 -9.52 -24.21 -3.84
N ASN A 94 -8.58 -24.15 -2.88
CA ASN A 94 -8.60 -25.01 -1.68
C ASN A 94 -9.72 -24.58 -0.71
N MET A 95 -10.21 -23.36 -0.80
CA MET A 95 -11.40 -22.88 -0.08
C MET A 95 -12.69 -23.31 -0.80
N SER A 96 -12.81 -24.60 -1.14
CA SER A 96 -14.01 -25.20 -1.76
C SER A 96 -15.11 -25.57 -0.75
N GLY A 97 -14.95 -25.17 0.52
CA GLY A 97 -15.99 -25.30 1.54
C GLY A 97 -16.90 -24.07 1.57
N PRO A 98 -18.23 -24.22 1.69
CA PRO A 98 -19.11 -23.08 1.88
C PRO A 98 -18.71 -22.36 3.17
N LEU A 99 -18.24 -21.12 3.04
CA LEU A 99 -18.17 -20.17 4.15
C LEU A 99 -19.62 -20.02 4.63
N HIS A 100 -20.00 -20.81 5.63
CA HIS A 100 -21.14 -20.51 6.48
C HIS A 100 -20.81 -19.18 7.16
N ILE A 101 -21.18 -18.09 6.49
CA ILE A 101 -21.47 -16.83 7.17
C ILE A 101 -22.76 -17.11 7.94
N GLU A 102 -22.63 -17.88 9.03
CA GLU A 102 -23.72 -18.00 9.97
C GLU A 102 -23.92 -16.59 10.51
N HIS A 103 -25.11 -16.09 10.23
CA HIS A 103 -25.55 -14.73 10.43
C HIS A 103 -25.68 -14.47 11.94
N GLY A 104 -24.56 -14.31 12.63
CA GLY A 104 -24.48 -13.84 14.02
C GLY A 104 -24.67 -12.34 14.14
N LEU A 105 -25.63 -11.78 13.39
CA LEU A 105 -26.20 -10.46 13.64
C LEU A 105 -27.61 -10.69 14.21
N VAL A 106 -27.66 -11.07 15.48
CA VAL A 106 -28.67 -10.61 16.45
C VAL A 106 -27.95 -10.15 17.71
#